data_AF-A0A2E7VN11-F1
#
_entry.id   AF-A0A2E7VN11-F1
#
_cell.length_a   1.000
_cell.length_b   1.000
_cell.length_c   1.000
_cell.angle_alpha   90.00
_cell.angle_beta   90.00
_cell.angle_gamma   90.00
#
_symmetry.space_group_name_H-M   'P 1'
#
loop_
_entity.id
_entity.type
_entity.pdbx_description
1 polymer ?
#
loop_
_entity_poly.entity_id
_entity_poly.type
_entity_poly.pdbx_seq_one_letter_code
_entity_poly.pdbx_strand_id
1 'polypeptide(L)'
;MEVRPKKQSKHFNKAAFLKSLTPEEYALCHATVTEFKAGSPKIVGVKNLKSLDAELDAEKKEAEKAIATPPSLANIGGGEAARTAEAEQAHAAYLASRKAVREAEWDAERHAAALAVAIGEDREITGVVSWVREDVTTENKWNLDLAKEHFPEKYEAHRVERPDIVEVKIGEGHPY
;
A
#
# COMPACT_ATOMS: atom_id res chain seq x y z
N MET A 1 -27.73 0.32 13.55
CA MET A 1 -26.36 0.88 13.52
C MET A 1 -26.38 2.14 12.67
N GLU A 2 -25.90 3.27 13.19
CA GLU A 2 -25.86 4.55 12.48
C GLU A 2 -24.59 4.59 11.61
N VAL A 3 -24.72 4.35 10.30
CA VAL A 3 -23.60 4.43 9.35
C VAL A 3 -23.32 5.91 9.10
N ARG A 4 -22.41 6.47 9.91
CA ARG A 4 -21.97 7.87 9.74
C ARG A 4 -20.94 7.94 8.61
N PRO A 5 -21.17 8.73 7.55
CA PRO A 5 -20.15 8.96 6.53
C PRO A 5 -18.91 9.55 7.20
N LYS A 6 -17.74 8.92 6.98
CA LYS A 6 -16.47 9.45 7.47
C LYS A 6 -16.00 10.53 6.50
N LYS A 7 -16.22 11.79 6.85
CA LYS A 7 -15.66 12.94 6.12
C LYS A 7 -14.14 12.74 5.98
N GLN A 8 -13.66 12.55 4.75
CA GLN A 8 -12.22 12.38 4.53
C GLN A 8 -11.48 13.71 4.77
N SER A 9 -10.29 13.63 5.36
CA SER A 9 -9.42 14.81 5.49
C SER A 9 -9.05 15.34 4.11
N LYS A 10 -9.01 16.68 3.96
CA LYS A 10 -8.59 17.34 2.72
C LYS A 10 -7.23 16.81 2.26
N HIS A 11 -7.12 16.50 0.97
CA HIS A 11 -5.90 16.00 0.36
C HIS A 11 -5.08 17.13 -0.23
N PHE A 12 -3.78 17.09 -0.04
CA PHE A 12 -2.87 18.00 -0.72
C PHE A 12 -2.66 17.57 -2.17
N ASN A 13 -3.01 18.42 -3.13
CA ASN A 13 -2.77 18.18 -4.55
C ASN A 13 -1.38 18.70 -4.94
N LYS A 14 -0.35 17.86 -4.73
CA LYS A 14 1.04 18.18 -5.05
C LYS A 14 1.23 18.59 -6.52
N ALA A 15 0.56 17.93 -7.46
CA ALA A 15 0.73 18.20 -8.88
C ALA A 15 0.19 19.59 -9.27
N ALA A 16 -0.97 19.98 -8.74
CA ALA A 16 -1.53 21.31 -8.95
C ALA A 16 -0.68 22.39 -8.25
N PHE A 17 -0.25 22.13 -7.01
CA PHE A 17 0.61 23.04 -6.25
C PHE A 17 1.91 23.33 -7.02
N LEU A 18 2.62 22.30 -7.47
CA LEU A 18 3.87 22.47 -8.22
C LEU A 18 3.70 23.25 -9.54
N LYS A 19 2.55 23.13 -10.20
CA LYS A 19 2.23 23.91 -11.42
C LYS A 19 1.92 25.38 -11.11
N SER A 20 1.56 25.70 -9.87
CA SER A 20 1.26 27.07 -9.45
C SER A 20 2.49 27.86 -8.99
N LEU A 21 3.64 27.20 -8.86
CA LEU A 21 4.89 27.81 -8.44
C LEU A 21 5.65 28.39 -9.63
N THR A 22 6.33 29.53 -9.42
CA THR A 22 7.37 29.99 -10.35
C THR A 22 8.63 29.11 -10.23
N PRO A 23 9.58 29.18 -11.17
CA PRO A 23 10.85 28.44 -11.07
C PRO A 23 11.62 28.72 -9.78
N GLU A 24 11.59 29.96 -9.28
CA GLU A 24 12.27 30.37 -8.05
C GLU A 24 11.56 29.81 -6.81
N GLU A 25 10.23 29.86 -6.79
CA GLU A 25 9.42 29.25 -5.72
C GLU A 25 9.52 27.73 -5.70
N TYR A 26 9.64 27.13 -6.89
CA TYR A 26 9.90 25.71 -7.04
C TYR A 26 11.23 25.33 -6.38
N ALA A 27 12.30 26.08 -6.63
CA ALA A 27 13.61 25.82 -6.01
C ALA A 27 13.56 25.88 -4.47
N LEU A 28 12.81 26.82 -3.89
CA LEU A 28 12.63 26.93 -2.43
C LEU A 28 11.92 25.73 -1.79
N CYS A 29 11.16 24.96 -2.57
CA CYS A 29 10.47 23.76 -2.08
C CYS A 29 11.30 22.48 -2.23
N HIS A 30 12.52 22.56 -2.78
CA HIS A 30 13.37 21.40 -3.02
C HIS A 30 14.71 21.58 -2.30
N ALA A 31 15.25 20.48 -1.80
CA ALA A 31 16.53 20.47 -1.11
C ALA A 31 17.42 19.36 -1.67
N THR A 32 18.73 19.58 -1.65
CA THR A 32 19.70 18.49 -1.82
C THR A 32 19.82 17.77 -0.49
N VAL A 33 19.55 16.46 -0.49
CA VAL A 33 19.65 15.64 0.72
C VAL A 33 20.57 14.48 0.45
N THR A 34 21.54 14.27 1.35
CA THR A 34 22.37 13.06 1.39
C THR A 34 21.83 12.16 2.50
N GLU A 35 21.41 10.96 2.13
CA GLU A 35 20.87 9.98 3.07
C GLU A 35 21.63 8.67 2.90
N PHE A 36 22.10 8.09 4.00
CA PHE A 36 22.60 6.72 3.98
C PHE A 36 21.43 5.78 3.70
N LYS A 37 21.44 5.17 2.52
CA LYS A 37 20.38 4.26 2.11
C LYS A 37 20.71 2.86 2.63
N ALA A 38 20.27 2.58 3.85
CA ALA A 38 20.19 1.22 4.37
C ALA A 38 18.92 0.55 3.83
N GLY A 39 18.96 0.07 2.58
CA GLY A 39 17.84 -0.69 2.03
C GLY A 39 17.65 -2.03 2.74
N SER A 40 16.45 -2.62 2.69
CA SER A 40 16.29 -4.04 3.04
C SER A 40 16.91 -4.92 1.95
N PRO A 41 17.43 -6.12 2.30
CA PRO A 41 17.87 -7.09 1.31
C PRO A 41 16.75 -7.39 0.31
N LYS A 42 17.08 -7.33 -0.98
CA LYS A 42 16.16 -7.66 -2.08
C LYS A 42 16.50 -9.04 -2.60
N ILE A 43 15.55 -9.96 -2.46
CA ILE A 43 15.63 -11.31 -3.02
C ILE A 43 15.30 -11.24 -4.51
N VAL A 44 16.12 -11.86 -5.34
CA VAL A 44 15.95 -11.89 -6.80
C VAL A 44 14.94 -12.97 -7.18
N GLY A 45 14.14 -12.72 -8.22
CA GLY A 45 13.26 -13.74 -8.81
C GLY A 45 11.87 -13.84 -8.20
N VAL A 46 11.43 -12.85 -7.41
CA VAL A 46 10.04 -12.78 -6.94
C VAL A 46 9.10 -12.70 -8.15
N LYS A 47 8.24 -13.71 -8.29
CA LYS A 47 7.24 -13.82 -9.36
C LYS A 47 5.87 -13.45 -8.82
N ASN A 48 5.06 -12.82 -9.66
CA ASN A 48 3.66 -12.57 -9.34
C ASN A 48 2.81 -13.80 -9.66
N LEU A 49 1.60 -13.88 -9.08
CA LEU A 49 0.68 -15.01 -9.27
C LEU A 49 0.48 -15.34 -10.76
N LYS A 50 0.17 -14.35 -11.59
CA LYS A 50 -0.01 -14.54 -13.04
C LYS A 50 1.18 -15.23 -13.73
N SER A 51 2.40 -14.97 -13.28
CA SER A 51 3.61 -15.58 -13.82
C SER A 51 3.95 -16.95 -13.23
N LEU A 52 3.33 -17.31 -12.09
CA LEU A 52 3.47 -18.62 -11.44
C LEU A 52 2.36 -19.57 -11.88
N ASP A 53 1.14 -19.06 -11.97
CA ASP A 53 -0.08 -19.79 -12.27
C ASP A 53 -1.10 -18.84 -12.92
N ALA A 54 -1.16 -18.88 -14.25
CA ALA A 54 -2.06 -18.04 -15.01
C ALA A 54 -3.53 -18.50 -14.92
N GLU A 55 -3.77 -19.78 -14.66
CA GLU A 55 -5.12 -20.33 -14.50
C GLU A 55 -5.72 -19.84 -13.18
N LEU A 56 -4.95 -19.91 -12.09
CA LEU A 56 -5.37 -19.40 -10.79
C LEU A 56 -5.54 -17.86 -10.78
N ASP A 57 -4.71 -17.11 -11.51
CA ASP A 57 -4.92 -15.66 -11.71
C ASP A 57 -6.21 -15.35 -12.48
N ALA A 58 -6.57 -16.18 -13.46
CA ALA A 58 -7.83 -16.05 -14.19
C ALA A 58 -9.04 -16.40 -13.31
N GLU A 59 -8.97 -17.49 -12.55
CA GLU A 59 -10.00 -17.89 -11.60
C GLU A 59 -10.27 -16.80 -10.57
N LYS A 60 -9.21 -16.21 -9.99
CA LYS A 60 -9.31 -15.08 -9.07
C LYS A 60 -10.09 -13.91 -9.68
N LYS A 61 -9.77 -13.52 -10.91
CA LYS A 61 -10.43 -12.39 -11.60
C LYS A 61 -11.89 -12.68 -11.91
N GLU A 62 -12.23 -13.91 -12.26
CA GLU A 62 -13.62 -14.30 -12.48
C GLU A 62 -14.41 -14.32 -11.16
N ALA A 63 -13.82 -14.78 -10.07
CA ALA A 63 -14.43 -14.72 -8.74
C ALA A 63 -14.70 -13.26 -8.29
N GLU A 64 -13.80 -12.32 -8.57
CA GLU A 64 -14.01 -10.89 -8.29
C GLU A 64 -15.18 -10.30 -9.10
N LYS A 65 -15.37 -10.74 -10.35
CA LYS A 65 -16.49 -10.31 -11.20
C LYS A 65 -17.84 -10.93 -10.82
N ALA A 66 -17.83 -12.08 -10.15
CA ALA A 66 -19.04 -12.78 -9.73
C ALA A 66 -19.83 -12.03 -8.63
N ILE A 67 -19.25 -10.97 -8.05
CA ILE A 67 -19.91 -10.12 -7.05
C ILE A 67 -21.00 -9.28 -7.75
N ALA A 68 -22.23 -9.80 -7.76
CA ALA A 68 -23.37 -9.19 -8.47
C ALA A 68 -23.80 -7.83 -7.90
N THR A 69 -23.71 -7.64 -6.58
CA THR A 69 -24.16 -6.42 -5.90
C THR A 69 -23.07 -5.92 -4.96
N PRO A 70 -22.02 -5.26 -5.48
CA PRO A 70 -21.00 -4.67 -4.62
C PRO A 70 -21.63 -3.56 -3.77
N PRO A 71 -21.14 -3.34 -2.54
CA PRO A 71 -21.67 -2.24 -1.74
C PRO A 71 -21.38 -0.87 -2.38
N SER A 72 -22.35 0.02 -2.26
CA SER A 72 -22.38 1.34 -2.86
C SER A 72 -23.20 2.29 -1.99
N LEU A 73 -23.13 3.60 -2.26
CA LEU A 73 -23.97 4.59 -1.56
C LEU A 73 -25.48 4.29 -1.72
N ALA A 74 -25.89 3.61 -2.79
CA ALA A 74 -27.27 3.26 -3.06
C ALA A 74 -27.81 2.10 -2.18
N ASN A 75 -26.94 1.26 -1.61
CA ASN A 75 -27.34 0.10 -0.80
C ASN A 75 -26.83 0.14 0.65
N ILE A 76 -26.37 1.31 1.11
CA ILE A 76 -25.83 1.53 2.47
C ILE A 76 -26.84 1.30 3.60
N GLY A 77 -28.14 1.34 3.29
CA GLY A 77 -29.24 1.06 4.22
C GLY A 77 -29.70 -0.40 4.24
N GLY A 78 -28.97 -1.32 3.59
CA GLY A 78 -29.29 -2.74 3.57
C GLY A 78 -29.36 -3.34 4.99
N GLY A 79 -30.36 -4.19 5.21
CA GLY A 79 -30.52 -4.93 6.47
C GLY A 79 -29.51 -6.07 6.62
N GLU A 80 -29.46 -6.66 7.81
CA GLU A 80 -28.61 -7.83 8.08
C GLU A 80 -29.12 -9.05 7.28
N ALA A 81 -28.21 -9.72 6.58
CA ALA A 81 -28.52 -10.97 5.90
C ALA A 81 -28.66 -12.12 6.90
N ALA A 82 -29.54 -13.08 6.60
CA ALA A 82 -29.66 -14.29 7.40
C ALA A 82 -28.37 -15.13 7.34
N ARG A 83 -28.00 -15.76 8.46
CA ARG A 83 -26.92 -16.73 8.51
C ARG A 83 -27.33 -17.99 7.75
N THR A 84 -26.52 -18.42 6.79
CA THR A 84 -26.71 -19.69 6.07
C THR A 84 -25.53 -20.62 6.34
N ALA A 85 -25.73 -21.93 6.19
CA ALA A 85 -24.67 -22.92 6.37
C ALA A 85 -23.53 -22.70 5.36
N GLU A 86 -23.86 -22.28 4.13
CA GLU A 86 -22.89 -21.96 3.08
C GLU A 86 -22.02 -20.76 3.48
N ALA A 87 -22.61 -19.72 4.05
CA ALA A 87 -21.88 -18.55 4.53
C ALA A 87 -20.93 -18.90 5.69
N GLU A 88 -21.36 -19.78 6.60
CA GLU A 88 -20.53 -20.24 7.71
C GLU A 88 -19.37 -21.13 7.25
N GLN A 89 -19.61 -22.02 6.29
CA GLN A 89 -18.57 -22.83 5.67
C GLN A 89 -17.55 -21.98 4.92
N ALA A 90 -18.01 -21.00 4.13
CA ALA A 90 -17.14 -20.06 3.43
C ALA A 90 -16.29 -19.24 4.41
N HIS A 91 -16.87 -18.79 5.52
CA HIS A 91 -16.15 -18.09 6.58
C HIS A 91 -15.08 -18.98 7.25
N ALA A 92 -15.41 -20.22 7.59
CA ALA A 92 -14.44 -21.16 8.16
C ALA A 92 -13.28 -21.45 7.19
N ALA A 93 -13.58 -21.64 5.90
CA ALA A 93 -12.57 -21.82 4.86
C ALA A 93 -11.66 -20.58 4.70
N TYR A 94 -12.23 -19.38 4.77
CA TYR A 94 -11.48 -18.12 4.75
C TYR A 94 -10.52 -18.00 5.94
N LEU A 95 -10.96 -18.33 7.16
CA LEU A 95 -10.09 -18.29 8.33
C LEU A 95 -8.96 -19.32 8.25
N ALA A 96 -9.26 -20.54 7.77
CA ALA A 96 -8.25 -21.57 7.57
C ALA A 96 -7.20 -21.16 6.53
N SER A 97 -7.61 -20.56 5.41
CA SER A 97 -6.67 -20.09 4.39
C SER A 97 -5.81 -18.93 4.90
N ARG A 98 -6.37 -18.01 5.70
CA ARG A 98 -5.60 -16.93 6.35
C ARG A 98 -4.52 -17.48 7.28
N LYS A 99 -4.83 -18.51 8.07
CA LYS A 99 -3.83 -19.18 8.90
C LYS A 99 -2.69 -19.75 8.04
N ALA A 100 -3.02 -20.50 6.99
CA ALA A 100 -2.03 -21.10 6.10
C ALA A 100 -1.14 -20.05 5.42
N VAL A 101 -1.72 -18.93 4.98
CA VAL A 101 -0.95 -17.80 4.43
C VAL A 101 0.01 -17.24 5.47
N ARG A 102 -0.44 -17.04 6.72
CA ARG A 102 0.42 -16.48 7.77
C ARG A 102 1.57 -17.41 8.15
N GLU A 103 1.33 -18.72 8.18
CA GLU A 103 2.37 -19.73 8.39
C GLU A 103 3.40 -19.70 7.24
N ALA A 104 2.95 -19.61 5.99
CA ALA A 104 3.84 -19.51 4.83
C ALA A 104 4.62 -18.19 4.76
N GLU A 105 4.00 -17.06 5.13
CA GLU A 105 4.67 -15.77 5.26
C GLU A 105 5.79 -15.84 6.30
N TRP A 106 5.51 -16.43 7.46
CA TRP A 106 6.52 -16.62 8.50
C TRP A 106 7.68 -17.49 8.01
N ASP A 107 7.39 -18.59 7.31
CA ASP A 107 8.43 -19.43 6.73
C ASP A 107 9.28 -18.69 5.70
N ALA A 108 8.66 -17.87 4.85
CA ALA A 108 9.38 -17.02 3.91
C ALA A 108 10.27 -15.98 4.63
N GLU A 109 9.78 -15.36 5.71
CA GLU A 109 10.56 -14.45 6.56
C GLU A 109 11.78 -15.15 7.19
N ARG A 110 11.61 -16.39 7.68
CA ARG A 110 12.73 -17.20 8.22
C ARG A 110 13.80 -17.46 7.15
N HIS A 111 13.39 -17.82 5.94
CA HIS A 111 14.32 -18.03 4.83
C HIS A 111 15.00 -16.73 4.38
N ALA A 112 14.26 -15.63 4.32
CA ALA A 112 14.81 -14.31 4.01
C ALA A 112 15.86 -13.88 5.05
N ALA A 113 15.59 -14.10 6.35
CA ALA A 113 16.54 -13.83 7.42
C ALA A 113 17.81 -14.69 7.29
N ALA A 114 17.69 -15.98 6.96
CA ALA A 114 18.84 -16.85 6.70
C ALA A 114 19.69 -16.36 5.51
N LEU A 115 19.07 -15.88 4.43
CA LEU A 115 19.77 -15.27 3.30
C LEU A 115 20.47 -13.96 3.70
N ALA A 116 19.83 -13.13 4.53
CA ALA A 116 20.42 -11.89 5.06
C ALA A 116 21.63 -12.16 5.98
N VAL A 117 21.63 -13.27 6.72
CA VAL A 117 22.81 -13.71 7.48
C VAL A 117 23.90 -14.21 6.53
N ALA A 118 23.55 -14.97 5.50
CA ALA A 118 24.51 -15.54 4.55
C ALA A 118 25.25 -14.48 3.72
N ILE A 119 24.58 -13.39 3.33
CA ILE A 119 25.22 -12.26 2.61
C ILE A 119 26.15 -11.44 3.53
N GLY A 120 25.87 -11.37 4.83
CA GLY A 120 26.72 -10.68 5.81
C GLY A 120 26.94 -9.18 5.51
N GLU A 121 28.21 -8.82 5.29
CA GLU A 121 28.63 -7.44 4.97
C GLU A 121 28.66 -7.17 3.46
N ASP A 122 28.55 -8.21 2.64
CA ASP A 122 28.61 -8.08 1.20
C ASP A 122 27.38 -7.36 0.64
N ARG A 123 27.57 -6.74 -0.53
CA ARG A 123 26.49 -6.03 -1.23
C ARG A 123 25.60 -6.98 -2.04
N GLU A 124 26.07 -8.18 -2.38
CA GLU A 124 25.34 -9.09 -3.24
C GLU A 124 25.83 -10.54 -3.12
N ILE A 125 24.89 -11.49 -3.23
CA ILE A 125 25.13 -12.84 -3.73
C ILE A 125 24.48 -12.90 -5.11
N THR A 126 25.29 -12.95 -6.17
CA THR A 126 24.83 -12.77 -7.56
C THR A 126 23.67 -13.68 -7.89
N GLY A 127 22.57 -13.08 -8.36
CA GLY A 127 21.35 -13.78 -8.75
C GLY A 127 20.48 -14.32 -7.61
N VAL A 128 20.86 -14.09 -6.35
CA VAL A 128 20.14 -14.59 -5.16
C VAL A 128 19.59 -13.44 -4.33
N VAL A 129 20.48 -12.57 -3.84
CA VAL A 129 20.10 -11.46 -2.94
C VAL A 129 21.04 -10.28 -3.14
N SER A 130 20.48 -9.07 -3.12
CA SER A 130 21.23 -7.81 -3.19
C SER A 130 20.90 -6.92 -1.99
N TRP A 131 21.91 -6.27 -1.43
CA TRP A 131 21.76 -5.37 -0.29
C TRP A 131 22.50 -4.06 -0.55
N VAL A 132 21.74 -3.06 -1.00
CA VAL A 132 22.28 -1.72 -1.25
C VAL A 132 22.51 -1.00 0.07
N ARG A 133 23.76 -0.59 0.30
CA ARG A 133 24.23 0.20 1.44
C ARG A 133 25.21 1.24 0.94
N GLU A 134 24.70 2.43 0.68
CA GLU A 134 25.48 3.54 0.14
C GLU A 134 24.86 4.89 0.54
N ASP A 135 25.69 5.92 0.64
CA ASP A 135 25.22 7.30 0.73
C ASP A 135 24.67 7.73 -0.63
N VAL A 136 23.39 8.07 -0.66
CA VAL A 136 22.72 8.55 -1.87
C VAL A 136 22.46 10.04 -1.71
N THR A 137 23.06 10.83 -2.60
CA THR A 137 22.74 12.25 -2.73
C THR A 137 21.61 12.40 -3.73
N THR A 138 20.48 12.97 -3.30
CA THR A 138 19.37 13.34 -4.18
C THR A 138 19.33 14.86 -4.29
N GLU A 139 19.69 15.38 -5.46
CA GLU A 139 19.53 16.79 -5.79
C GLU A 139 18.06 17.10 -6.08
N ASN A 140 17.62 18.32 -5.72
CA ASN A 140 16.27 18.79 -5.96
C ASN A 140 15.19 17.82 -5.44
N LYS A 141 15.37 17.27 -4.23
CA LYS A 141 14.37 16.42 -3.57
C LYS A 141 13.24 17.30 -3.04
N TRP A 142 12.00 17.01 -3.46
CA TRP A 142 10.82 17.71 -2.97
C TRP A 142 10.70 17.58 -1.46
N ASN A 143 10.51 18.72 -0.78
CA ASN A 143 10.30 18.77 0.65
C ASN A 143 8.97 19.44 0.98
N LEU A 144 8.05 18.66 1.57
CA LEU A 144 6.71 19.14 1.93
C LEU A 144 6.76 20.20 3.04
N ASP A 145 7.73 20.12 3.95
CA ASP A 145 7.82 21.04 5.08
C ASP A 145 8.38 22.39 4.63
N LEU A 146 9.34 22.40 3.70
CA LEU A 146 9.76 23.65 3.04
C LEU A 146 8.61 24.31 2.27
N ALA A 147 7.76 23.53 1.60
CA ALA A 147 6.60 24.07 0.91
C ALA A 147 5.56 24.68 1.88
N LYS A 148 5.37 24.09 3.06
CA LYS A 148 4.49 24.66 4.11
C LYS A 148 5.09 25.89 4.75
N GLU A 149 6.39 25.90 4.99
CA GLU A 149 7.10 27.02 5.61
C GLU A 149 7.14 28.24 4.70
N HIS A 150 7.51 28.06 3.44
CA HIS A 150 7.65 29.15 2.48
C HIS A 150 6.33 29.59 1.84
N PHE A 151 5.37 28.68 1.67
CA PHE A 151 4.12 28.96 0.95
C PHE A 151 2.86 28.41 1.66
N PRO A 152 2.60 28.77 2.93
CA PRO A 152 1.49 28.21 3.71
C PRO A 152 0.11 28.48 3.09
N GLU A 153 -0.11 29.67 2.53
CA GLU A 153 -1.39 30.04 1.90
C GLU A 153 -1.65 29.26 0.60
N LYS A 154 -0.63 29.17 -0.27
CA LYS A 154 -0.72 28.34 -1.49
C LYS A 154 -0.88 26.87 -1.12
N TYR A 155 -0.24 26.40 -0.06
CA TYR A 155 -0.35 25.01 0.40
C TYR A 155 -1.79 24.69 0.82
N GLU A 156 -2.41 25.52 1.66
CA GLU A 156 -3.80 25.34 2.09
C GLU A 156 -4.80 25.51 0.93
N ALA A 157 -4.57 26.42 -0.01
CA ALA A 157 -5.39 26.56 -1.21
C ALA A 157 -5.41 25.30 -2.09
N HIS A 158 -4.34 24.50 -2.06
CA HIS A 158 -4.23 23.24 -2.79
C HIS A 158 -4.63 22.01 -1.96
N ARG A 159 -5.27 22.22 -0.80
CA ARG A 159 -5.93 21.16 -0.05
C ARG A 159 -7.37 20.99 -0.52
N VAL A 160 -7.57 20.01 -1.38
CA VAL A 160 -8.85 19.72 -2.02
C VAL A 160 -9.65 18.73 -1.18
N GLU A 161 -10.96 18.93 -1.11
CA GLU A 161 -11.86 17.94 -0.51
C GLU A 161 -11.84 16.65 -1.33
N ARG A 162 -11.91 15.51 -0.64
CA ARG A 162 -12.07 14.23 -1.32
C ARG A 162 -13.56 13.88 -1.35
N PRO A 163 -14.07 13.34 -2.47
CA PRO A 163 -15.38 12.74 -2.46
C PRO A 163 -15.40 11.60 -1.45
N ASP A 164 -16.50 11.47 -0.72
CA ASP A 164 -16.69 10.36 0.20
C ASP A 164 -16.71 9.05 -0.58
N ILE A 165 -15.99 8.04 -0.08
CA ILE A 165 -15.96 6.69 -0.66
C ILE A 165 -16.61 5.72 0.32
N VAL A 166 -17.30 4.72 -0.22
CA VAL A 166 -17.68 3.51 0.53
C VAL A 166 -16.59 2.49 0.27
N GLU A 167 -15.74 2.25 1.27
CA GLU A 167 -14.73 1.20 1.19
C GLU A 167 -15.27 -0.06 1.86
N VAL A 168 -15.39 -1.13 1.08
CA VAL A 168 -15.80 -2.45 1.58
C VAL A 168 -14.53 -3.24 1.81
N LYS A 169 -13.91 -2.99 2.95
CA LYS A 169 -12.90 -3.89 3.47
C LYS A 169 -13.61 -4.93 4.33
N ILE A 170 -13.40 -6.21 4.03
CA ILE A 170 -13.50 -7.22 5.08
C ILE A 170 -12.43 -6.79 6.09
N GLY A 171 -12.87 -6.15 7.18
CA GLY A 171 -11.96 -5.68 8.20
C GLY A 171 -11.22 -6.90 8.75
N GLU A 172 -9.89 -6.88 8.72
CA GLU A 172 -9.05 -8.04 9.07
C GLU A 172 -9.12 -8.43 10.57
N GLY A 173 -10.03 -7.82 11.34
CA GLY A 173 -9.98 -7.83 12.80
C GLY A 173 -8.73 -7.11 13.32
N HIS A 174 -8.72 -6.74 14.59
CA HIS A 174 -7.47 -6.31 15.20
C HIS A 174 -6.51 -7.53 15.27
N PRO A 175 -5.25 -7.41 14.86
CA PRO A 175 -4.25 -8.41 15.20
C PRO A 175 -4.16 -8.47 16.73
N TYR A 176 -4.22 -9.68 17.28
CA TYR A 176 -3.98 -9.95 18.70
C TYR A 176 -2.53 -9.69 19.07
#